data_AF-A0A6P7KCT0-F1
#
_entry.id   AF-A0A6P7KCT0-F1
#
_cell.length_a   1.000
_cell.length_b   1.000
_cell.length_c   1.000
_cell.angle_alpha   90.00
_cell.angle_beta   90.00
_cell.angle_gamma   90.00
#
_symmetry.space_group_name_H-M   'P 1'
#
loop_
_entity.id
_entity.type
_entity.pdbx_description
1 polymer ?
#
loop_
_entity_poly.entity_id
_entity_poly.type
_entity_poly.pdbx_seq_one_letter_code
_entity_poly.pdbx_strand_id
1 'polypeptide(L)'
;MAGLEAQDEVQLSNSPLDEHGCLDSRGLEKSLKVIQLHFNFLMSKANKLQDRLVSSHTDRAVTAAVRSFLYTCQTYFIYLESTARSTVFQYTNLPSAIRKTLLDFSQQLCDRLEQMVLTFADYNLLCLDEADPDSVSHFCIGQCHFNQLRVTIFRYCKPTQYMARDNTVLYKRMRWNVERIQVDGEKAGEADTEYYYLCYEDIPNELTDVNEDWQEGFPVNLVRMWSIGRWVQVDPDPDTEDICDWITREVPLATYHKLLILGSDEPSCCNATDYLQQLLMSHMTTD
;
A
#
# COMPACT_ATOMS: atom_id res chain seq x y z
N MET A 1 -13.33 60.96 59.21
CA MET A 1 -12.41 59.88 58.80
C MET A 1 -13.27 58.82 58.10
N ALA A 2 -13.00 58.59 56.80
CA ALA A 2 -13.39 57.50 55.86
C ALA A 2 -14.70 56.71 56.11
N GLY A 3 -15.61 56.48 55.16
CA GLY A 3 -15.50 56.09 53.74
C GLY A 3 -16.19 54.72 53.59
N LEU A 4 -17.37 54.64 52.95
CA LEU A 4 -17.66 54.10 51.60
C LEU A 4 -17.81 52.56 51.47
N GLU A 5 -19.04 52.17 51.05
CA GLU A 5 -19.44 51.19 50.01
C GLU A 5 -19.28 49.64 50.13
N ALA A 6 -20.46 48.99 50.05
CA ALA A 6 -20.95 47.90 49.16
C ALA A 6 -20.09 46.66 48.80
N GLN A 7 -20.74 45.48 48.83
CA GLN A 7 -20.81 44.41 47.77
C GLN A 7 -21.42 43.13 48.39
N ASP A 8 -22.52 42.60 47.86
CA ASP A 8 -22.66 41.61 46.77
C ASP A 8 -22.10 40.21 47.12
N GLU A 9 -22.99 39.26 47.42
CA GLU A 9 -22.74 37.81 47.41
C GLU A 9 -23.55 37.18 46.28
N VAL A 10 -22.86 36.79 45.20
CA VAL A 10 -23.39 35.91 44.14
C VAL A 10 -22.64 34.58 44.24
N GLN A 11 -23.41 33.50 44.38
CA GLN A 11 -22.94 32.12 44.51
C GLN A 11 -22.23 31.64 43.23
N LEU A 12 -21.06 31.00 43.42
CA LEU A 12 -20.30 30.29 42.41
C LEU A 12 -21.09 29.08 41.87
N SER A 13 -21.41 29.09 40.57
CA SER A 13 -21.58 27.87 39.78
C SER A 13 -20.28 27.60 39.01
N ASN A 14 -19.48 26.65 39.48
CA ASN A 14 -18.35 26.12 38.71
C ASN A 14 -18.85 24.94 37.85
N SER A 15 -18.96 25.17 36.54
CA SER A 15 -18.86 24.10 35.53
C SER A 15 -17.67 24.44 34.63
N PRO A 16 -16.67 23.57 34.47
CA PRO A 16 -15.59 23.79 33.52
C PRO A 16 -16.10 23.52 32.10
N LEU A 17 -15.98 24.53 31.26
CA LEU A 17 -16.09 24.48 29.82
C LEU A 17 -14.98 23.61 29.21
N ASP A 18 -15.38 22.84 28.20
CA ASP A 18 -14.66 22.48 26.98
C ASP A 18 -13.13 22.70 26.94
N GLU A 19 -12.38 21.60 26.91
CA GLU A 19 -11.11 21.52 26.17
C GLU A 19 -11.09 20.23 25.32
N HIS A 20 -11.94 20.19 24.29
CA HIS A 20 -11.66 19.33 23.14
C HIS A 20 -10.53 19.98 22.34
N GLY A 21 -9.36 19.33 22.32
CA GLY A 21 -8.19 19.73 21.55
C GLY A 21 -8.50 19.84 20.05
N CYS A 22 -8.85 21.05 19.62
CA CYS A 22 -8.93 21.41 18.21
C CYS A 22 -7.48 21.61 17.73
N LEU A 23 -6.97 20.68 16.92
CA LEU A 23 -5.75 20.88 16.13
C LEU A 23 -5.86 22.24 15.40
N ASP A 24 -4.94 23.17 15.68
CA ASP A 24 -4.93 24.51 15.07
C ASP A 24 -4.97 24.40 13.54
N SER A 25 -6.08 24.82 12.93
CA SER A 25 -6.32 24.74 11.50
C SER A 25 -5.20 25.41 10.68
N ARG A 26 -4.58 26.46 11.24
CA ARG A 26 -3.43 27.14 10.63
C ARG A 26 -2.16 26.30 10.65
N GLY A 27 -1.97 25.45 11.65
CA GLY A 27 -0.85 24.50 11.70
C GLY A 27 -0.98 23.42 10.62
N LEU A 28 -2.20 22.92 10.44
CA LEU A 28 -2.50 21.86 9.47
C LEU A 28 -2.38 22.35 8.02
N GLU A 29 -2.85 23.56 7.72
CA GLU A 29 -2.66 24.19 6.39
C GLU A 29 -1.18 24.43 6.06
N LYS A 30 -0.38 24.88 7.03
CA LYS A 30 1.08 25.05 6.84
C LYS A 30 1.75 23.70 6.57
N SER A 31 1.37 22.66 7.31
CA SER A 31 1.86 21.30 7.08
C SER A 31 1.52 20.82 5.67
N LEU A 32 0.28 21.02 5.22
CA LEU A 32 -0.15 20.61 3.87
C LEU A 32 0.63 21.31 2.76
N LYS A 33 0.96 22.60 2.92
CA LYS A 33 1.82 23.32 1.96
C LYS A 33 3.23 22.71 1.86
N VAL A 34 3.82 22.32 2.99
CA VAL A 34 5.14 21.65 3.00
C VAL A 34 5.07 20.29 2.30
N ILE A 35 4.02 19.53 2.58
CA ILE A 35 3.75 18.23 1.93
C ILE A 35 3.62 18.42 0.42
N GLN A 36 2.84 19.39 -0.03
CA GLN A 36 2.65 19.70 -1.44
C GLN A 36 3.95 20.16 -2.13
N LEU A 37 4.79 20.95 -1.46
CA LEU A 37 6.10 21.35 -1.99
C LEU A 37 7.01 20.12 -2.17
N HIS A 38 7.02 19.21 -1.20
CA HIS A 38 7.79 17.98 -1.31
C HIS A 38 7.25 17.08 -2.43
N PHE A 39 5.93 16.93 -2.56
CA PHE A 39 5.31 16.24 -3.69
C PHE A 39 5.79 16.80 -5.04
N ASN A 40 5.67 18.11 -5.23
CA ASN A 40 6.08 18.77 -6.47
C ASN A 40 7.57 18.58 -6.77
N PHE A 41 8.42 18.59 -5.74
CA PHE A 41 9.85 18.29 -5.88
C PHE A 41 10.09 16.87 -6.37
N LEU A 42 9.42 15.87 -5.77
CA LEU A 42 9.54 14.46 -6.19
C LEU A 42 9.04 14.27 -7.62
N MET A 43 7.89 14.85 -7.98
CA MET A 43 7.36 14.82 -9.35
C MET A 43 8.34 15.44 -10.36
N SER A 44 8.92 16.60 -10.04
CA SER A 44 9.94 17.24 -10.88
C SER A 44 11.20 16.37 -11.02
N LYS A 45 11.63 15.70 -9.95
CA LYS A 45 12.79 14.80 -9.97
C LYS A 45 12.53 13.56 -10.84
N ALA A 46 11.33 12.97 -10.79
CA ALA A 46 10.94 11.88 -11.67
C ALA A 46 11.00 12.30 -13.15
N ASN A 47 10.48 13.49 -13.49
CA ASN A 47 10.55 14.04 -14.84
C ASN A 47 12.00 14.22 -15.30
N LYS A 48 12.84 14.85 -14.48
CA LYS A 48 14.26 15.05 -14.81
C LYS A 48 15.02 13.73 -15.01
N LEU A 49 14.68 12.68 -14.27
CA LEU A 49 15.27 11.37 -14.48
C LEU A 49 14.88 10.78 -15.84
N GLN A 50 13.60 10.87 -16.22
CA GLN A 50 13.17 10.47 -17.57
C GLN A 50 13.79 11.35 -18.67
N ASP A 51 13.92 12.66 -18.49
CA ASP A 51 14.58 13.52 -19.50
C ASP A 51 16.06 13.14 -19.71
N ARG A 52 16.72 12.66 -18.64
CA ARG A 52 18.08 12.13 -18.73
C ARG A 52 18.17 10.81 -19.50
N LEU A 53 17.10 10.00 -19.52
CA LEU A 53 17.03 8.81 -20.37
C LEU A 53 17.16 9.17 -21.85
N VAL A 54 16.48 10.24 -22.27
CA VAL A 54 16.48 10.72 -23.67
C VAL A 54 17.85 11.26 -24.10
N SER A 55 18.68 11.70 -23.14
CA SER A 55 19.94 12.42 -23.41
C SER A 55 21.23 11.65 -23.08
N SER A 56 21.17 10.51 -22.39
CA SER A 56 22.34 9.77 -21.90
C SER A 56 22.49 8.39 -22.54
N HIS A 57 23.72 8.06 -22.99
CA HIS A 57 24.10 6.72 -23.44
C HIS A 57 24.71 5.86 -22.30
N THR A 58 24.70 6.35 -21.06
CA THR A 58 25.30 5.65 -19.91
C THR A 58 24.26 4.98 -19.03
N ASP A 59 24.32 3.66 -18.99
CA ASP A 59 23.35 2.75 -18.38
C ASP A 59 23.43 2.76 -16.84
N ARG A 60 24.60 2.47 -16.27
CA ARG A 60 24.75 2.18 -14.83
C ARG A 60 24.43 3.33 -13.88
N ALA A 61 24.82 4.57 -14.22
CA ALA A 61 24.64 5.72 -13.34
C ALA A 61 23.18 6.17 -13.26
N VAL A 62 22.43 6.02 -14.35
CA VAL A 62 21.01 6.37 -14.41
C VAL A 62 20.21 5.34 -13.64
N THR A 63 20.51 4.05 -13.81
CA THR A 63 19.89 2.95 -13.06
C THR A 63 20.07 3.10 -11.55
N ALA A 64 21.29 3.41 -11.08
CA ALA A 64 21.55 3.67 -9.67
C ALA A 64 20.77 4.90 -9.15
N ALA A 65 20.64 5.95 -9.97
CA ALA A 65 19.88 7.14 -9.61
C ALA A 65 18.37 6.86 -9.49
N VAL A 66 17.80 6.02 -10.37
CA VAL A 66 16.39 5.60 -10.29
C VAL A 66 16.14 4.79 -9.01
N ARG A 67 16.99 3.79 -8.70
CA ARG A 67 16.86 2.99 -7.47
C ARG A 67 16.96 3.85 -6.20
N SER A 68 17.95 4.75 -6.14
CA SER A 68 18.10 5.69 -5.03
C SER A 68 16.89 6.64 -4.89
N PHE A 69 16.32 7.05 -6.01
CA PHE A 69 15.13 7.89 -6.02
C PHE A 69 13.88 7.16 -5.51
N LEU A 70 13.64 5.90 -5.90
CA LEU A 70 12.56 5.09 -5.35
C LEU A 70 12.68 4.94 -3.83
N TYR A 71 13.89 4.67 -3.32
CA TYR A 71 14.15 4.64 -1.88
C TYR A 71 13.85 5.97 -1.18
N THR A 72 14.18 7.10 -1.83
CA THR A 72 13.84 8.44 -1.29
C THR A 72 12.33 8.66 -1.23
N CYS A 73 11.59 8.19 -2.23
CA CYS A 73 10.12 8.29 -2.27
C CYS A 73 9.45 7.47 -1.16
N GLN A 74 10.07 6.36 -0.72
CA GLN A 74 9.53 5.51 0.34
C GLN A 74 9.24 6.30 1.63
N THR A 75 10.14 7.19 2.05
CA THR A 75 9.93 8.01 3.24
C THR A 75 8.72 8.93 3.11
N TYR A 76 8.50 9.49 1.91
CA TYR A 76 7.36 10.35 1.64
C TYR A 76 6.05 9.55 1.65
N PHE A 77 6.04 8.36 1.03
CA PHE A 77 4.91 7.44 1.08
C PHE A 77 4.55 7.05 2.51
N ILE A 78 5.52 6.58 3.30
CA ILE A 78 5.30 6.20 4.70
C ILE A 78 4.69 7.35 5.47
N TYR A 79 5.18 8.58 5.29
CA TYR A 79 4.62 9.74 5.96
C TYR A 79 3.15 10.01 5.56
N LEU A 80 2.83 10.01 4.27
CA LEU A 80 1.46 10.24 3.79
C LEU A 80 0.50 9.16 4.33
N GLU A 81 0.89 7.91 4.16
CA GLU A 81 0.09 6.72 4.47
C GLU A 81 -0.12 6.56 5.97
N SER A 82 0.93 6.76 6.77
CA SER A 82 0.82 6.73 8.22
C SER A 82 -0.05 7.87 8.74
N THR A 83 0.10 9.09 8.23
CA THR A 83 -0.71 10.25 8.64
C THR A 83 -2.19 10.10 8.23
N ALA A 84 -2.44 9.51 7.06
CA ALA A 84 -3.80 9.35 6.53
C ALA A 84 -4.57 8.20 7.19
N ARG A 85 -3.89 7.10 7.56
CA ARG A 85 -4.53 5.85 7.96
C ARG A 85 -4.28 5.42 9.41
N SER A 86 -3.23 5.91 10.06
CA SER A 86 -2.85 5.31 11.35
C SER A 86 -3.74 5.75 12.51
N THR A 87 -4.18 4.78 13.31
CA THR A 87 -4.97 5.02 14.53
C THR A 87 -4.05 5.28 15.72
N VAL A 88 -3.16 6.26 15.63
CA VAL A 88 -2.43 6.76 16.80
C VAL A 88 -3.30 7.86 17.42
N PHE A 89 -3.44 7.89 18.75
CA PHE A 89 -4.29 8.83 19.51
C PHE A 89 -4.15 10.33 19.14
N GLN A 90 -3.09 10.71 18.41
CA GLN A 90 -2.84 12.08 17.93
C GLN A 90 -3.45 12.40 16.55
N TYR A 91 -3.82 11.38 15.75
CA TYR A 91 -4.31 11.53 14.36
C TYR A 91 -5.76 11.07 14.15
N THR A 92 -6.44 10.63 15.22
CA THR A 92 -7.83 10.15 15.19
C THR A 92 -8.86 11.18 14.72
N ASN A 93 -8.48 12.47 14.59
CA ASN A 93 -9.37 13.56 14.20
C ASN A 93 -8.96 14.27 12.89
N LEU A 94 -8.15 13.65 12.02
CA LEU A 94 -7.79 14.29 10.75
C LEU A 94 -9.03 14.49 9.85
N PRO A 95 -9.32 15.72 9.38
CA PRO A 95 -10.46 15.97 8.51
C PRO A 95 -10.42 15.10 7.25
N SER A 96 -11.56 14.53 6.86
CA SER A 96 -11.63 13.59 5.71
C SER A 96 -11.12 14.19 4.40
N ALA A 97 -11.29 15.51 4.20
CA ALA A 97 -10.76 16.20 3.03
C ALA A 97 -9.22 16.15 2.98
N ILE A 98 -8.56 16.32 4.12
CA ILE A 98 -7.09 16.33 4.21
C ILE A 98 -6.55 14.92 4.04
N ARG A 99 -7.17 13.94 4.71
CA ARG A 99 -6.88 12.53 4.46
C ARG A 99 -6.94 12.21 2.98
N LYS A 100 -8.04 12.57 2.30
CA LYS A 100 -8.20 12.37 0.86
C LYS A 100 -7.07 13.03 0.07
N THR A 101 -6.70 14.27 0.37
CA THR A 101 -5.60 14.96 -0.31
C THR A 101 -4.24 14.25 -0.14
N LEU A 102 -3.94 13.74 1.06
CA LEU A 102 -2.71 12.97 1.29
C LEU A 102 -2.69 11.69 0.44
N LEU A 103 -3.82 10.98 0.38
CA LEU A 103 -3.99 9.77 -0.43
C LEU A 103 -3.92 10.06 -1.93
N ASP A 104 -4.47 11.18 -2.38
CA ASP A 104 -4.39 11.63 -3.77
C ASP A 104 -2.93 11.93 -4.17
N PHE A 105 -2.12 12.49 -3.27
CA PHE A 105 -0.67 12.67 -3.51
C PHE A 105 0.08 11.32 -3.55
N SER A 106 -0.27 10.39 -2.67
CA SER A 106 0.27 9.03 -2.66
C SER A 106 -0.01 8.35 -4.01
N GLN A 107 -1.27 8.34 -4.45
CA GLN A 107 -1.67 7.73 -5.72
C GLN A 107 -0.95 8.36 -6.92
N GLN A 108 -0.95 9.69 -7.04
CA GLN A 108 -0.31 10.38 -8.16
C GLN A 108 1.20 10.11 -8.24
N LEU A 109 1.89 10.08 -7.09
CA LEU A 109 3.31 9.76 -7.07
C LEU A 109 3.54 8.29 -7.45
N CYS A 110 2.72 7.37 -6.93
CA CYS A 110 2.76 5.95 -7.28
C CYS A 110 2.65 5.75 -8.79
N ASP A 111 1.61 6.31 -9.41
CA ASP A 111 1.37 6.21 -10.86
C ASP A 111 2.56 6.78 -11.65
N ARG A 112 3.09 7.93 -11.21
CA ARG A 112 4.23 8.57 -11.86
C ARG A 112 5.51 7.73 -11.80
N LEU A 113 5.78 7.11 -10.65
CA LEU A 113 6.94 6.25 -10.45
C LEU A 113 6.80 4.94 -11.20
N GLU A 114 5.61 4.35 -11.22
CA GLU A 114 5.31 3.15 -12.01
C GLU A 114 5.59 3.41 -13.49
N GLN A 115 5.05 4.50 -14.06
CA GLN A 115 5.32 4.91 -15.43
C GLN A 115 6.81 5.14 -15.69
N MET A 116 7.52 5.76 -14.75
CA MET A 116 8.97 5.92 -14.83
C MET A 116 9.67 4.58 -14.92
N VAL A 117 9.45 3.68 -13.95
CA VAL A 117 10.11 2.37 -13.90
C VAL A 117 9.82 1.55 -15.15
N LEU A 118 8.59 1.53 -15.64
CA LEU A 118 8.21 0.87 -16.89
C LEU A 118 8.98 1.45 -18.09
N THR A 119 9.05 2.78 -18.21
CA THR A 119 9.83 3.42 -19.27
C THR A 119 11.30 2.99 -19.20
N PHE A 120 11.90 2.94 -18.02
CA PHE A 120 13.30 2.52 -17.89
C PHE A 120 13.51 1.03 -18.21
N ALA A 121 12.52 0.18 -17.88
CA ALA A 121 12.54 -1.23 -18.23
C ALA A 121 12.42 -1.47 -19.74
N ASP A 122 11.60 -0.69 -20.45
CA ASP A 122 11.45 -0.76 -21.92
C ASP A 122 12.77 -0.44 -22.66
N TYR A 123 13.63 0.37 -22.04
CA TYR A 123 14.97 0.67 -22.54
C TYR A 123 16.04 -0.32 -22.05
N ASN A 124 15.64 -1.42 -21.39
CA ASN A 124 16.50 -2.45 -20.80
C ASN A 124 17.48 -1.94 -19.72
N LEU A 125 17.16 -0.82 -19.07
CA LEU A 125 17.99 -0.26 -17.99
C LEU A 125 17.60 -0.81 -16.61
N LEU A 126 16.39 -1.35 -16.49
CA LEU A 126 15.87 -1.99 -15.29
C LEU A 126 15.33 -3.37 -15.62
N CYS A 127 15.70 -4.36 -14.80
CA CYS A 127 15.04 -5.65 -14.76
C CYS A 127 13.81 -5.55 -13.83
N LEU A 128 12.69 -6.15 -14.25
CA LEU A 128 11.46 -6.25 -13.46
C LEU A 128 11.09 -7.70 -13.12
N ASP A 129 12.01 -8.64 -13.33
CA ASP A 129 11.82 -10.05 -12.97
C ASP A 129 12.02 -10.23 -11.47
N GLU A 130 11.06 -10.81 -10.74
CA GLU A 130 11.21 -11.05 -9.30
C GLU A 130 12.34 -12.03 -8.95
N ALA A 131 12.73 -12.91 -9.88
CA ALA A 131 13.81 -13.87 -9.66
C ALA A 131 15.21 -13.22 -9.75
N ASP A 132 15.32 -12.02 -10.33
CA ASP A 132 16.58 -11.30 -10.45
C ASP A 132 16.88 -10.50 -9.16
N PRO A 133 18.01 -10.71 -8.48
CA PRO A 133 18.37 -9.98 -7.27
C PRO A 133 18.55 -8.46 -7.47
N ASP A 134 18.86 -8.01 -8.69
CA ASP A 134 19.01 -6.60 -9.04
C ASP A 134 17.69 -5.97 -9.54
N SER A 135 16.59 -6.72 -9.48
CA SER A 135 15.29 -6.30 -9.99
C SER A 135 14.67 -5.11 -9.26
N VAL A 136 13.82 -4.39 -9.99
CA VAL A 136 12.90 -3.36 -9.47
C VAL A 136 11.46 -3.78 -9.80
N SER A 137 11.12 -5.04 -9.55
CA SER A 137 9.79 -5.61 -9.79
C SER A 137 8.68 -4.92 -9.00
N HIS A 138 9.00 -4.39 -7.82
CA HIS A 138 8.08 -3.69 -6.94
C HIS A 138 8.79 -2.62 -6.10
N PHE A 139 8.01 -1.68 -5.55
CA PHE A 139 8.51 -0.69 -4.59
C PHE A 139 7.50 -0.45 -3.46
N CYS A 140 8.00 0.01 -2.32
CA CYS A 140 7.18 0.35 -1.15
C CYS A 140 6.43 1.66 -1.41
N ILE A 141 5.12 1.64 -1.24
CA ILE A 141 4.22 2.79 -1.41
C ILE A 141 3.53 3.20 -0.12
N GLY A 142 3.95 2.66 1.02
CA GLY A 142 3.37 3.07 2.30
C GLY A 142 3.67 2.15 3.46
N GLN A 143 3.46 2.71 4.65
CA GLN A 143 3.32 1.95 5.87
C GLN A 143 2.34 2.67 6.79
N CYS A 144 1.41 1.95 7.39
CA CYS A 144 0.47 2.49 8.35
C CYS A 144 0.27 1.53 9.53
N HIS A 145 -0.29 2.06 10.62
CA HIS A 145 -0.55 1.30 11.84
C HIS A 145 -2.00 1.45 12.24
N PHE A 146 -2.73 0.34 12.36
CA PHE A 146 -4.07 0.38 12.93
C PHE A 146 -4.25 -0.74 13.94
N ASN A 147 -4.77 -0.40 15.11
CA ASN A 147 -4.76 -1.27 16.29
C ASN A 147 -3.33 -1.77 16.60
N GLN A 148 -3.14 -3.09 16.70
CA GLN A 148 -1.86 -3.75 16.92
C GLN A 148 -1.20 -4.24 15.62
N LEU A 149 -1.67 -3.77 14.46
CA LEU A 149 -1.13 -4.17 13.16
C LEU A 149 -0.23 -3.08 12.58
N ARG A 150 0.93 -3.51 12.08
CA ARG A 150 1.74 -2.74 11.13
C ARG A 150 1.50 -3.30 9.74
N VAL A 151 1.10 -2.43 8.82
CA VAL A 151 0.87 -2.80 7.41
C VAL A 151 1.86 -2.06 6.53
N THR A 152 2.69 -2.81 5.80
CA THR A 152 3.62 -2.26 4.79
C THR A 152 3.10 -2.59 3.40
N ILE A 153 3.05 -1.58 2.53
CA ILE A 153 2.34 -1.63 1.25
C ILE A 153 3.35 -1.60 0.10
N PHE A 154 3.23 -2.52 -0.84
CA PHE A 154 4.08 -2.61 -2.02
C PHE A 154 3.24 -2.64 -3.30
N ARG A 155 3.71 -1.90 -4.32
CA ARG A 155 3.14 -1.90 -5.68
C ARG A 155 4.06 -2.64 -6.62
N TYR A 156 3.50 -3.58 -7.38
CA TYR A 156 4.21 -4.23 -8.48
C TYR A 156 4.19 -3.34 -9.72
N CYS A 157 5.37 -3.13 -10.31
CA CYS A 157 5.56 -2.26 -11.48
C CYS A 157 4.82 -2.80 -12.71
N LYS A 158 4.69 -4.13 -12.81
CA LYS A 158 3.89 -4.82 -13.83
C LYS A 158 3.11 -5.96 -13.18
N PRO A 159 1.98 -6.40 -13.76
CA PRO A 159 1.37 -7.67 -13.41
C PRO A 159 2.40 -8.78 -13.38
N THR A 160 2.57 -9.42 -12.22
CA THR A 160 3.59 -10.45 -12.03
C THR A 160 2.91 -11.74 -11.60
N GLN A 161 3.25 -12.84 -12.27
CA GLN A 161 2.58 -14.12 -12.01
C GLN A 161 2.70 -14.51 -10.53
N TYR A 162 1.59 -14.99 -9.97
CA TYR A 162 1.57 -15.55 -8.64
C TYR A 162 2.35 -16.87 -8.67
N MET A 163 3.59 -16.83 -8.19
CA MET A 163 4.50 -17.97 -8.17
C MET A 163 4.02 -19.00 -7.14
N ALA A 164 3.09 -19.85 -7.56
CA ALA A 164 2.69 -21.08 -6.89
C ALA A 164 2.36 -22.12 -7.95
N ARG A 165 2.78 -23.38 -7.73
CA ARG A 165 2.68 -24.45 -8.75
C ARG A 165 1.30 -24.62 -9.37
N ASP A 166 0.23 -24.39 -8.60
CA ASP A 166 -1.14 -24.66 -9.03
C ASP A 166 -1.92 -23.41 -9.48
N ASN A 167 -1.38 -22.20 -9.29
CA ASN A 167 -2.09 -20.93 -9.51
C ASN A 167 -1.47 -20.11 -10.66
N THR A 168 -1.30 -20.76 -11.81
CA THR A 168 -0.60 -20.17 -12.97
C THR A 168 -1.34 -19.01 -13.64
N VAL A 169 -2.64 -18.84 -13.37
CA VAL A 169 -3.52 -17.83 -14.01
C VAL A 169 -3.69 -16.55 -13.20
N LEU A 170 -3.14 -16.49 -11.98
CA LEU A 170 -3.24 -15.33 -11.10
C LEU A 170 -2.04 -14.40 -11.27
N TYR A 171 -2.30 -13.11 -11.36
CA TYR A 171 -1.29 -12.06 -11.49
C TYR A 171 -1.38 -11.08 -10.33
N LYS A 172 -0.28 -10.91 -9.61
CA LYS A 172 -0.10 -9.96 -8.50
C LYS A 172 0.02 -8.54 -9.03
N ARG A 173 -0.61 -7.61 -8.32
CA ARG A 173 -0.53 -6.16 -8.56
C ARG A 173 -0.10 -5.37 -7.33
N MET A 174 -0.47 -5.80 -6.14
CA MET A 174 -0.02 -5.22 -4.87
C MET A 174 0.23 -6.32 -3.84
N ARG A 175 1.12 -6.03 -2.89
CA ARG A 175 1.38 -6.86 -1.70
C ARG A 175 1.25 -6.00 -0.45
N TRP A 176 0.64 -6.57 0.58
CA TRP A 176 0.67 -6.04 1.93
C TRP A 176 1.35 -7.05 2.85
N ASN A 177 2.31 -6.57 3.63
CA ASN A 177 2.88 -7.31 4.75
C ASN A 177 2.17 -6.83 6.01
N VAL A 178 1.49 -7.74 6.70
CA VAL A 178 0.72 -7.45 7.92
C VAL A 178 1.42 -8.12 9.09
N GLU A 179 1.92 -7.30 10.01
CA GLU A 179 2.71 -7.75 11.15
C GLU A 179 1.96 -7.37 12.44
N ARG A 180 1.86 -8.32 13.38
CA ARG A 180 1.30 -8.07 14.72
C ARG A 180 2.38 -7.50 15.63
N ILE A 181 2.15 -6.30 16.17
CA ILE A 181 3.05 -5.64 17.12
C ILE A 181 2.70 -6.12 18.53
N GLN A 182 3.55 -6.96 19.11
CA GLN A 182 3.41 -7.37 20.51
C GLN A 182 3.81 -6.21 21.44
N VAL A 183 3.03 -5.99 22.50
CA VAL A 183 3.22 -4.86 23.43
C VAL A 183 4.08 -5.24 24.64
N ASP A 184 4.28 -6.54 24.93
CA ASP A 184 5.00 -6.99 26.12
C ASP A 184 6.26 -7.81 25.76
N GLY A 185 7.39 -7.47 26.40
CA GLY A 185 8.75 -7.89 26.08
C GLY A 185 9.13 -9.35 26.30
N GLU A 186 8.22 -10.30 26.06
CA GLU A 186 8.55 -11.73 26.02
C GLU A 186 8.92 -12.16 24.61
N LYS A 187 10.24 -12.27 24.38
CA LYS A 187 10.92 -12.87 23.21
C LYS A 187 10.32 -12.47 21.85
N ALA A 188 11.05 -11.63 21.14
CA ALA A 188 10.96 -11.49 19.68
C ALA A 188 11.22 -12.84 18.99
N GLY A 189 10.24 -13.74 18.99
CA GLY A 189 10.08 -14.71 17.92
C GLY A 189 9.74 -13.93 16.65
N GLU A 190 10.17 -14.41 15.50
CA GLU A 190 9.85 -13.83 14.19
C GLU A 190 8.40 -13.34 14.19
N ALA A 191 8.20 -12.05 13.94
CA ALA A 191 6.86 -11.50 13.81
C ALA A 191 6.16 -12.29 12.71
N ASP A 192 5.16 -13.08 13.08
CA ASP A 192 4.30 -13.81 12.14
C ASP A 192 3.73 -12.79 11.16
N THR A 193 4.31 -12.76 9.96
CA THR A 193 4.05 -11.77 8.94
C THR A 193 3.10 -12.39 7.96
N GLU A 194 1.84 -11.96 7.98
CA GLU A 194 0.85 -12.41 7.02
C GLU A 194 0.98 -11.61 5.72
N TYR A 195 1.06 -12.31 4.59
CA TYR A 195 1.14 -11.68 3.28
C TYR A 195 -0.21 -11.70 2.59
N TYR A 196 -0.67 -10.51 2.18
CA TYR A 196 -1.89 -10.33 1.39
C TYR A 196 -1.56 -9.78 0.02
N TYR A 197 -2.34 -10.15 -0.99
CA TYR A 197 -2.11 -9.73 -2.37
C TYR A 197 -3.39 -9.27 -3.04
N LEU A 198 -3.26 -8.19 -3.80
CA LEU A 198 -4.23 -7.82 -4.84
C LEU A 198 -3.82 -8.58 -6.09
N CYS A 199 -4.71 -9.44 -6.57
CA CYS A 199 -4.50 -10.22 -7.77
C CYS A 199 -5.63 -10.00 -8.76
N TYR A 200 -5.34 -10.26 -10.03
CA TYR A 200 -6.37 -10.52 -11.01
C TYR A 200 -6.17 -11.88 -11.68
N GLU A 201 -7.25 -12.40 -12.22
CA GLU A 201 -7.30 -13.52 -13.14
C GLU A 201 -8.23 -13.17 -14.30
N ASP A 202 -7.97 -13.70 -15.49
CA ASP A 202 -8.83 -13.52 -16.65
C ASP A 202 -9.72 -14.77 -16.77
N ILE A 203 -11.03 -14.63 -16.49
CA ILE A 203 -12.00 -15.74 -16.45
C ILE A 203 -12.95 -15.70 -17.66
N PRO A 204 -13.51 -16.85 -18.11
CA PRO A 204 -14.50 -16.86 -19.18
C PRO A 204 -15.73 -16.01 -18.86
N ASN A 205 -16.19 -15.23 -19.83
CA ASN A 205 -17.41 -14.44 -19.72
C ASN A 205 -18.64 -15.34 -19.90
N GLU A 206 -19.31 -15.69 -18.80
CA GLU A 206 -20.52 -16.53 -18.82
C GLU A 206 -21.70 -15.85 -19.54
N LEU A 207 -21.66 -14.53 -19.76
CA LEU A 207 -22.73 -13.78 -20.44
C LEU A 207 -22.69 -13.86 -21.97
N THR A 208 -21.71 -14.55 -22.56
CA THR A 208 -21.61 -14.69 -24.03
C THR A 208 -22.30 -15.92 -24.64
N ASP A 209 -22.99 -16.75 -23.85
CA ASP A 209 -23.73 -17.90 -24.38
C ASP A 209 -25.23 -17.62 -24.56
N VAL A 210 -25.60 -16.95 -25.66
CA VAL A 210 -26.84 -17.26 -26.41
C VAL A 210 -26.64 -16.88 -27.89
N ASN A 211 -25.74 -17.56 -28.60
CA ASN A 211 -25.99 -17.87 -29.99
C ASN A 211 -25.21 -19.12 -30.37
N GLU A 212 -25.98 -20.18 -30.55
CA GLU A 212 -25.60 -21.51 -31.00
C GLU A 212 -24.84 -21.41 -32.33
N ASP A 213 -23.51 -21.48 -32.29
CA ASP A 213 -22.66 -22.09 -33.31
C ASP A 213 -21.21 -22.07 -32.81
N TRP A 214 -20.76 -23.19 -32.24
CA TRP A 214 -19.35 -23.40 -31.86
C TRP A 214 -18.49 -23.52 -33.12
N GLN A 215 -18.15 -22.39 -33.74
CA GLN A 215 -17.10 -22.32 -34.75
C GLN A 215 -15.73 -22.32 -34.05
N GLU A 216 -14.92 -23.34 -34.34
CA GLU A 216 -13.50 -23.37 -33.99
C GLU A 216 -12.82 -22.09 -34.49
N GLY A 217 -12.32 -21.25 -33.56
CA GLY A 217 -11.51 -20.07 -33.90
C GLY A 217 -11.99 -18.73 -33.33
N PHE A 218 -13.13 -18.67 -32.63
CA PHE A 218 -13.52 -17.45 -31.93
C PHE A 218 -12.73 -17.27 -30.62
N PRO A 219 -12.17 -16.07 -30.35
CA PRO A 219 -11.48 -15.81 -29.09
C PRO A 219 -12.48 -15.89 -27.94
N VAL A 220 -12.15 -16.72 -26.94
CA VAL A 220 -12.92 -16.80 -25.68
C VAL A 220 -12.97 -15.38 -25.11
N ASN A 221 -14.17 -14.85 -24.89
CA ASN A 221 -14.34 -13.57 -24.25
C ASN A 221 -13.95 -13.72 -22.78
N LEU A 222 -12.79 -13.19 -22.39
CA LEU A 222 -12.30 -13.25 -21.01
C LEU A 222 -12.60 -11.91 -20.31
N VAL A 223 -13.08 -12.00 -19.08
CA VAL A 223 -13.26 -10.85 -18.18
C VAL A 223 -12.19 -10.92 -17.11
N ARG A 224 -11.46 -9.82 -16.95
CA ARG A 224 -10.53 -9.65 -15.85
C ARG A 224 -11.32 -9.51 -14.55
N MET A 225 -10.94 -10.27 -13.52
CA MET A 225 -11.55 -10.21 -12.20
C MET A 225 -10.50 -9.96 -11.13
N TRP A 226 -10.71 -8.91 -10.34
CA TRP A 226 -9.83 -8.50 -9.25
C TRP A 226 -10.28 -9.09 -7.93
N SER A 227 -9.30 -9.49 -7.10
CA SER A 227 -9.56 -9.99 -5.76
C SER A 227 -8.41 -9.69 -4.79
N ILE A 228 -8.74 -9.64 -3.50
CA ILE A 228 -7.77 -9.64 -2.40
C ILE A 228 -7.80 -11.01 -1.75
N GLY A 229 -6.61 -11.53 -1.44
CA GLY A 229 -6.46 -12.85 -0.84
C GLY A 229 -5.16 -12.94 -0.04
N ARG A 230 -5.13 -13.91 0.86
CA ARG A 230 -3.97 -14.21 1.71
C ARG A 230 -3.11 -15.26 1.03
N TRP A 231 -1.79 -15.06 1.07
CA TRP A 231 -0.83 -16.10 0.71
C TRP A 231 -0.64 -17.03 1.89
N VAL A 232 -0.78 -18.33 1.63
CA VAL A 232 -0.63 -19.38 2.63
C VAL A 232 0.43 -20.34 2.12
N GLN A 233 1.54 -20.45 2.86
CA GLN A 233 2.58 -21.43 2.55
C GLN A 233 2.01 -22.83 2.72
N VAL A 234 2.26 -23.70 1.74
CA VAL A 234 1.88 -25.12 1.80
C VAL A 234 3.14 -25.99 1.82
N ASP A 235 4.17 -25.62 1.05
CA ASP A 235 5.37 -26.44 0.90
C ASP A 235 6.58 -25.57 0.50
N PRO A 236 7.73 -25.58 1.19
CA PRO A 236 8.05 -26.41 2.36
C PRO A 236 7.09 -26.14 3.52
N ASP A 237 6.89 -27.11 4.39
CA ASP A 237 6.06 -26.95 5.59
C ASP A 237 6.58 -25.73 6.38
N PRO A 238 5.77 -24.70 6.65
CA PRO A 238 6.24 -23.52 7.38
C PRO A 238 6.79 -23.86 8.78
N ASP A 239 6.35 -24.99 9.36
CA ASP A 239 6.79 -25.46 10.67
C ASP A 239 8.03 -26.39 10.59
N THR A 240 8.58 -26.64 9.39
CA THR A 240 9.79 -27.48 9.25
C THR A 240 11.05 -26.73 9.69
N GLU A 241 11.80 -27.34 10.61
CA GLU A 241 13.14 -26.87 10.99
C GLU A 241 14.22 -27.27 9.97
N ASP A 242 13.90 -28.12 8.97
CA ASP A 242 14.87 -28.58 7.97
C ASP A 242 15.08 -27.54 6.87
N ILE A 243 16.17 -26.78 6.97
CA ILE A 243 16.58 -25.80 5.96
C ILE A 243 16.78 -26.42 4.56
N CYS A 244 17.04 -27.73 4.45
CA CYS A 244 17.18 -28.39 3.16
C CYS A 244 15.85 -28.40 2.39
N ASP A 245 14.73 -28.54 3.08
CA ASP A 245 13.41 -28.46 2.46
C ASP A 245 13.19 -27.07 1.85
N TRP A 246 13.71 -26.02 2.48
CA TRP A 246 13.64 -24.66 1.97
C TRP A 246 14.57 -24.39 0.78
N ILE A 247 15.81 -24.88 0.83
CA ILE A 247 16.82 -24.61 -0.21
C ILE A 247 16.57 -25.42 -1.48
N THR A 248 16.03 -26.63 -1.36
CA THR A 248 15.81 -27.53 -2.51
C THR A 248 14.55 -27.18 -3.32
N ARG A 249 13.70 -26.29 -2.81
CA ARG A 249 12.47 -25.84 -3.46
C ARG A 249 12.75 -24.60 -4.31
N GLU A 250 12.84 -24.79 -5.62
CA GLU A 250 13.03 -23.68 -6.57
C GLU A 250 11.84 -22.70 -6.55
N VAL A 251 10.62 -23.21 -6.35
CA VAL A 251 9.40 -22.41 -6.18
C VAL A 251 8.56 -23.02 -5.04
N PRO A 252 8.19 -22.24 -4.00
CA PRO A 252 7.34 -22.75 -2.94
C PRO A 252 5.93 -23.08 -3.47
N LEU A 253 5.31 -24.09 -2.88
CA LEU A 253 3.88 -24.31 -3.02
C LEU A 253 3.17 -23.39 -2.04
N ALA A 254 2.28 -22.56 -2.57
CA ALA A 254 1.46 -21.67 -1.78
C ALA A 254 0.05 -21.61 -2.34
N THR A 255 -0.93 -21.43 -1.47
CA THR A 255 -2.32 -21.21 -1.87
C THR A 255 -2.67 -19.73 -1.77
N TYR A 256 -3.34 -19.23 -2.81
CA TYR A 256 -4.01 -17.95 -2.75
C TYR A 256 -5.41 -18.14 -2.16
N HIS A 257 -5.55 -17.90 -0.85
CA HIS A 257 -6.85 -17.96 -0.20
C HIS A 257 -7.61 -16.68 -0.49
N LYS A 258 -8.50 -16.71 -1.48
CA LYS A 258 -9.31 -15.58 -1.93
C LYS A 258 -10.29 -15.15 -0.83
N LEU A 259 -10.21 -13.89 -0.43
CA LEU A 259 -10.98 -13.34 0.69
C LEU A 259 -12.05 -12.34 0.25
N LEU A 260 -11.77 -11.55 -0.79
CA LEU A 260 -12.67 -10.51 -1.28
C LEU A 260 -12.59 -10.39 -2.80
N ILE A 261 -13.74 -10.41 -3.48
CA ILE A 261 -13.86 -10.17 -4.93
C ILE A 261 -14.26 -8.72 -5.16
N LEU A 262 -13.53 -8.01 -6.03
CA LEU A 262 -13.70 -6.57 -6.26
C LEU A 262 -14.39 -6.23 -7.59
N GLY A 263 -14.48 -7.18 -8.52
CA GLY A 263 -15.08 -6.99 -9.84
C GLY A 263 -14.05 -6.79 -10.95
N SER A 264 -14.46 -6.15 -12.05
CA SER A 264 -13.65 -6.04 -13.28
C SER A 264 -12.65 -4.88 -13.30
N ASP A 265 -12.93 -3.83 -12.54
CA ASP A 265 -12.15 -2.60 -12.56
C ASP A 265 -10.97 -2.68 -11.59
N GLU A 266 -9.78 -2.28 -12.05
CA GLU A 266 -8.60 -2.21 -11.17
C GLU A 266 -8.84 -1.15 -10.08
N PRO A 267 -8.80 -1.52 -8.78
CA PRO A 267 -8.88 -0.53 -7.73
C PRO A 267 -7.60 0.33 -7.69
N SER A 268 -7.74 1.60 -7.31
CA SER A 268 -6.58 2.42 -6.97
C SER A 268 -5.81 1.81 -5.78
N CYS A 269 -4.53 2.13 -5.63
CA CYS A 269 -3.72 1.64 -4.51
C CYS A 269 -4.33 2.01 -3.16
N CYS A 270 -4.92 3.20 -3.08
CA CYS A 270 -5.61 3.68 -1.89
C CYS A 270 -6.87 2.87 -1.62
N ASN A 271 -7.75 2.68 -2.61
CA ASN A 271 -8.99 1.94 -2.43
C ASN A 271 -8.72 0.47 -2.09
N ALA A 272 -7.74 -0.15 -2.74
CA ALA A 272 -7.33 -1.52 -2.47
C ALA A 272 -6.85 -1.69 -1.02
N THR A 273 -6.09 -0.72 -0.51
CA THR A 273 -5.64 -0.71 0.89
C THR A 273 -6.79 -0.48 1.86
N ASP A 274 -7.75 0.39 1.51
CA ASP A 274 -8.92 0.64 2.34
C ASP A 274 -9.82 -0.62 2.43
N TYR A 275 -9.97 -1.38 1.34
CA TYR A 275 -10.66 -2.68 1.36
C TYR A 275 -9.95 -3.71 2.24
N LEU A 276 -8.61 -3.81 2.16
CA LEU A 276 -7.86 -4.70 3.05
C LEU A 276 -8.02 -4.28 4.51
N GLN A 277 -7.96 -2.98 4.82
CA GLN A 277 -8.13 -2.49 6.18
C GLN A 277 -9.51 -2.86 6.74
N GLN A 278 -10.58 -2.71 5.95
CA GLN A 278 -11.93 -3.13 6.34
C GLN A 278 -11.98 -4.64 6.62
N LEU A 279 -11.32 -5.44 5.78
CA LEU A 279 -11.25 -6.89 5.95
C LEU A 279 -10.51 -7.28 7.23
N LEU A 280 -9.38 -6.66 7.53
CA LEU A 280 -8.61 -6.94 8.74
C LEU A 280 -9.37 -6.51 10.01
N MET A 281 -10.12 -5.40 9.93
CA MET A 281 -10.93 -4.93 11.06
C MET A 281 -12.13 -5.83 11.36
N SER A 282 -12.77 -6.45 10.35
CA SER A 282 -13.89 -7.37 10.59
C SER A 282 -13.43 -8.66 11.27
N HIS A 283 -12.27 -9.20 10.89
CA HIS A 283 -11.71 -10.38 11.55
C HIS A 283 -11.39 -10.13 13.03
N MET A 284 -10.94 -8.93 13.39
CA MET A 284 -10.66 -8.57 14.79
C MET A 284 -11.90 -8.42 15.69
N THR A 285 -13.10 -8.28 15.13
CA THR A 285 -14.35 -8.23 15.93
C THR A 285 -14.95 -9.59 16.23
N THR A 286 -14.32 -10.67 15.75
CA THR A 286 -14.86 -12.04 15.84
C THR A 286 -14.09 -12.92 16.85
N ASP A 287 -13.04 -12.38 17.48
CA ASP A 287 -12.30 -12.96 18.60
C ASP A 287 -12.71 -12.27 19.92
#